data_AF-A0A0F9WVT1-F1
#
_entry.id   AF-A0A0F9WVT1-F1
#
_cell.length_a   1.000
_cell.length_b   1.000
_cell.length_c   1.000
_cell.angle_alpha   90.00
_cell.angle_beta   90.00
_cell.angle_gamma   90.00
#
_symmetry.space_group_name_H-M   'P 1'
#
loop_
_entity.id
_entity.type
_entity.pdbx_description
1 polymer ?
#
loop_
_entity_poly.entity_id
_entity_poly.type
_entity_poly.pdbx_seq_one_letter_code
_entity_poly.pdbx_strand_id
1 'polypeptide(L)'
;MNSKTEKIIDYLIKAEELSPDVRSNLEITKQIEEIINSIPAELYLKAADLWGEQMQVFMAFEETAEFQNILAKLLRGRAVTSELADEIADTKIMMEQMETIYGIKDLVAKQYAYKIGRLKERVKKHEQKQIL
;
A
#
# COMPACT_ATOMS: atom_id res chain seq x y z
N MET A 1 -3.41 20.39 19.89
CA MET A 1 -2.56 19.62 18.94
C MET A 1 -3.43 18.59 18.25
N ASN A 2 -3.22 18.35 16.95
CA ASN A 2 -3.96 17.36 16.16
C ASN A 2 -3.45 15.94 16.50
N SER A 3 -4.33 14.93 16.60
CA SER A 3 -3.94 13.55 16.97
C SER A 3 -2.97 12.86 15.99
N LYS A 4 -2.84 13.35 14.75
CA LYS A 4 -1.75 12.97 13.83
C LYS A 4 -0.39 13.50 14.31
N THR A 5 -0.33 14.73 14.82
CA THR A 5 0.91 15.36 15.30
C THR A 5 1.45 14.62 16.52
N GLU A 6 0.58 14.20 17.44
CA GLU A 6 0.98 13.41 18.63
C GLU A 6 1.52 12.02 18.26
N LYS A 7 0.91 11.35 17.26
CA LYS A 7 1.42 10.06 16.77
C LYS A 7 2.78 10.16 16.09
N ILE A 8 3.05 11.26 15.39
CA ILE A 8 4.35 11.49 14.75
C ILE A 8 5.41 11.73 15.82
N ILE A 9 5.12 12.54 16.85
CA ILE A 9 6.06 12.80 17.96
C ILE A 9 6.39 11.51 18.72
N ASP A 10 5.38 10.68 19.04
CA ASP A 10 5.60 9.41 19.75
C ASP A 10 6.44 8.42 18.93
N TYR A 11 6.29 8.43 17.60
CA TYR A 11 7.12 7.66 16.70
C TYR A 11 8.56 8.17 16.61
N LEU A 12 8.75 9.50 16.58
CA LEU A 12 10.08 10.12 16.55
C LEU A 12 10.86 9.87 17.84
N ILE A 13 10.20 9.92 19.00
CA ILE A 13 10.81 9.59 20.31
C ILE A 13 11.24 8.12 20.36
N LYS A 14 10.39 7.19 19.90
CA LYS A 14 10.75 5.77 19.82
C LYS A 14 11.90 5.50 18.85
N ALA A 15 12.03 6.27 17.78
CA ALA A 15 13.14 6.16 16.85
C ALA A 15 14.50 6.56 17.47
N GLU A 16 14.51 7.48 18.44
CA GLU A 16 15.69 7.88 19.21
C GLU A 16 16.18 6.83 20.24
N GLU A 17 15.46 5.73 20.42
CA GLU A 17 15.85 4.62 21.31
C GLU A 17 16.39 3.40 20.54
N LEU A 18 16.35 3.41 19.21
CA LEU A 18 16.74 2.27 18.36
C LEU A 18 18.27 2.20 18.16
N SER A 19 18.80 1.02 17.84
CA SER A 19 20.23 0.86 17.50
C SER A 19 20.60 1.65 16.24
N PRO A 20 21.87 2.08 16.08
CA PRO A 20 22.31 2.87 14.92
C PRO A 20 21.95 2.23 13.56
N ASP A 21 22.06 0.90 13.46
CA ASP A 21 21.70 0.16 12.24
C ASP A 21 20.19 0.22 11.94
N VAL A 22 19.35 0.14 12.98
CA VAL A 22 17.89 0.25 12.83
C VAL A 22 17.49 1.68 12.49
N ARG A 23 18.15 2.71 13.08
CA ARG A 23 17.90 4.11 12.72
C ARG A 23 18.29 4.42 11.28
N SER A 24 19.44 3.91 10.82
CA SER A 24 19.88 4.06 9.43
C SER A 24 18.87 3.44 8.46
N ASN A 25 18.40 2.22 8.75
CA ASN A 25 17.36 1.56 7.95
C ASN A 25 16.01 2.32 7.99
N LEU A 26 15.66 2.90 9.13
CA LEU A 26 14.45 3.71 9.27
C LEU A 26 14.54 5.01 8.47
N GLU A 27 15.70 5.65 8.48
CA GLU A 27 15.96 6.89 7.74
C GLU A 27 15.91 6.63 6.22
N ILE A 28 16.53 5.54 5.75
CA ILE A 28 16.41 5.09 4.36
C ILE A 28 14.95 4.82 4.00
N THR A 29 14.20 4.14 4.87
CA THR A 29 12.78 3.85 4.64
C THR A 29 11.96 5.13 4.50
N LYS A 30 12.18 6.12 5.37
CA LYS A 30 11.51 7.44 5.31
C LYS A 30 11.85 8.18 4.02
N GLN A 31 13.12 8.17 3.60
CA GLN A 31 13.55 8.81 2.36
C GLN A 31 12.90 8.15 1.13
N ILE A 32 12.78 6.81 1.12
CA ILE A 32 12.06 6.07 0.08
C ILE A 32 10.58 6.46 0.08
N GLU A 33 9.93 6.51 1.25
CA GLU A 33 8.53 6.94 1.37
C GLU A 33 8.33 8.38 0.88
N GLU A 34 9.25 9.29 1.19
CA GLU A 34 9.19 10.68 0.70
C GLU A 34 9.33 10.75 -0.82
N ILE A 35 10.26 9.99 -1.41
CA ILE A 35 10.42 9.86 -2.86
C ILE A 35 9.13 9.33 -3.48
N ILE A 36 8.56 8.24 -2.96
CA ILE A 36 7.31 7.64 -3.47
C ILE A 36 6.17 8.64 -3.39
N ASN A 37 6.02 9.34 -2.27
CA ASN A 37 4.98 10.36 -2.08
C ASN A 37 5.20 11.60 -2.96
N SER A 38 6.44 11.83 -3.41
CA SER A 38 6.77 12.89 -4.36
C SER A 38 6.51 12.51 -5.81
N ILE A 39 6.25 11.23 -6.12
CA ILE A 39 5.93 10.78 -7.48
C ILE A 39 4.66 11.52 -7.93
N PRO A 40 4.76 12.40 -8.92
CA PRO A 40 3.64 13.24 -9.29
C PRO A 40 2.57 12.38 -9.98
N ALA A 41 1.31 12.61 -9.66
CA ALA A 41 0.17 12.02 -10.39
C ALA A 41 0.26 12.28 -11.91
N GLU A 42 0.99 13.32 -12.31
CA GLU A 42 1.38 13.62 -13.69
C GLU A 42 2.12 12.46 -14.38
N LEU A 43 2.89 11.63 -13.65
CA LEU A 43 3.55 10.45 -14.23
C LEU A 43 2.51 9.44 -14.75
N TYR A 44 1.49 9.17 -13.94
CA TYR A 44 0.42 8.23 -14.29
C TYR A 44 -0.45 8.76 -15.43
N LEU A 45 -0.74 10.06 -15.45
CA LEU A 45 -1.45 10.72 -16.54
C LEU A 45 -0.62 10.68 -17.83
N LYS A 46 0.68 10.97 -17.74
CA LYS A 46 1.60 10.89 -18.89
C LYS A 46 1.70 9.48 -19.47
N ALA A 47 1.69 8.45 -18.62
CA ALA A 47 1.64 7.06 -19.08
C ALA A 47 0.35 6.76 -19.85
N ALA A 48 -0.79 7.25 -19.38
CA ALA A 48 -2.06 7.14 -20.09
C ALA A 48 -2.07 7.92 -21.41
N ASP A 49 -1.47 9.12 -21.44
CA ASP A 49 -1.35 9.93 -22.67
C ASP A 49 -0.46 9.26 -23.72
N LEU A 50 0.65 8.65 -23.30
CA LEU A 50 1.63 8.03 -24.20
C LEU A 50 1.15 6.68 -24.76
N TRP A 51 0.54 5.85 -23.91
CA TRP A 51 0.23 4.46 -24.25
C TRP A 51 -1.26 4.15 -24.31
N GLY A 52 -2.11 5.11 -23.95
CA GLY A 52 -3.57 5.00 -23.98
C GLY A 52 -4.15 4.47 -22.66
N GLU A 53 -5.23 5.08 -22.20
CA GLU A 53 -5.96 4.68 -20.99
C GLU A 53 -6.36 3.20 -20.99
N GLN A 54 -6.86 2.70 -22.14
CA GLN A 54 -7.26 1.30 -22.28
C GLN A 54 -6.08 0.34 -22.06
N MET A 55 -4.88 0.69 -22.52
CA MET A 55 -3.69 -0.12 -22.29
C MET A 55 -3.29 -0.13 -20.82
N GLN A 56 -3.48 0.97 -20.11
CA GLN A 56 -3.22 1.02 -18.66
C GLN A 56 -4.20 0.12 -17.89
N VAL A 57 -5.45 0.00 -18.36
CA VAL A 57 -6.41 -0.97 -17.78
C VAL A 57 -5.96 -2.40 -18.04
N PHE A 58 -5.45 -2.71 -19.24
CA PHE A 58 -4.91 -4.05 -19.52
C PHE A 58 -3.71 -4.38 -18.64
N MET A 59 -2.79 -3.42 -18.43
CA MET A 59 -1.69 -3.60 -17.47
C MET A 59 -2.23 -3.90 -16.07
N ALA A 60 -3.27 -3.18 -15.61
CA ALA A 60 -3.85 -3.46 -14.29
C ALA A 60 -4.44 -4.88 -14.18
N PHE A 61 -4.97 -5.44 -15.28
CA PHE A 61 -5.41 -6.84 -15.32
C PHE A 61 -4.25 -7.82 -15.25
N GLU A 62 -3.14 -7.54 -15.93
CA GLU A 62 -1.92 -8.34 -15.90
C GLU A 62 -1.33 -8.39 -14.49
N GLU A 63 -1.02 -7.24 -13.89
CA GLU A 63 -0.41 -7.17 -12.56
C GLU A 63 -1.29 -7.81 -11.48
N THR A 64 -2.62 -7.64 -11.58
CA THR A 64 -3.54 -8.28 -10.63
C THR A 64 -3.63 -9.79 -10.82
N ALA A 65 -3.39 -10.32 -12.03
CA ALA A 65 -3.31 -11.75 -12.29
C ALA A 65 -1.98 -12.35 -11.83
N GLU A 66 -0.88 -11.62 -11.99
CA GLU A 66 0.44 -12.03 -11.49
C GLU A 66 0.47 -12.06 -9.95
N PHE A 67 -0.11 -11.05 -9.30
CA PHE A 67 -0.35 -11.07 -7.85
C PHE A 67 -1.19 -12.27 -7.38
N GLN A 68 -2.25 -12.64 -8.11
CA GLN A 68 -3.02 -13.84 -7.80
C GLN A 68 -2.17 -15.12 -7.95
N ASN A 69 -1.35 -15.19 -9.00
CA ASN A 69 -0.48 -16.32 -9.27
C ASN A 69 0.59 -16.48 -8.18
N ILE A 70 1.22 -15.40 -7.73
CA ILE A 70 2.26 -15.48 -6.69
C ILE A 70 1.68 -15.94 -5.35
N LEU A 71 0.48 -15.48 -4.97
CA LEU A 71 -0.22 -15.99 -3.79
C LEU A 71 -0.49 -17.50 -3.91
N ALA A 72 -0.91 -17.96 -5.09
CA ALA A 72 -1.13 -19.39 -5.34
C ALA A 72 0.18 -20.20 -5.27
N LYS A 73 1.31 -19.65 -5.74
CA LYS A 73 2.64 -20.27 -5.61
C LYS A 73 3.08 -20.34 -4.13
N LEU A 74 2.89 -19.27 -3.36
CA LEU A 74 3.23 -19.21 -1.94
C LEU A 74 2.46 -20.26 -1.13
N LEU A 75 1.15 -20.39 -1.35
CA LEU A 75 0.33 -21.41 -0.68
C LEU A 75 0.80 -22.84 -0.95
N ARG A 76 1.55 -23.06 -2.04
CA ARG A 76 2.14 -24.36 -2.41
C ARG A 76 3.62 -24.48 -2.02
N GLY A 77 4.18 -23.49 -1.33
CA GLY A 77 5.60 -23.43 -0.99
C GLY A 77 6.53 -23.29 -2.20
N ARG A 78 6.07 -22.67 -3.29
CA ARG A 78 6.80 -22.54 -4.57
C ARG A 78 7.18 -21.10 -4.91
N ALA A 79 7.22 -20.23 -3.91
CA ALA A 79 7.61 -18.84 -4.05
C ALA A 79 8.21 -18.33 -2.74
N VAL A 80 8.91 -17.21 -2.82
CA VAL A 80 9.50 -16.51 -1.66
C VAL A 80 8.84 -15.15 -1.45
N THR A 81 9.06 -14.56 -0.28
CA THR A 81 8.43 -13.28 0.09
C THR A 81 8.92 -12.09 -0.73
N SER A 82 10.11 -12.15 -1.33
CA SER A 82 10.59 -11.09 -2.24
C SER A 82 9.77 -11.06 -3.53
N GLU A 83 9.48 -12.21 -4.12
CA GLU A 83 8.62 -12.29 -5.32
C GLU A 83 7.21 -11.76 -5.00
N LEU A 84 6.67 -12.02 -3.81
CA LEU A 84 5.40 -11.41 -3.40
C LEU A 84 5.49 -9.89 -3.25
N ALA A 85 6.61 -9.38 -2.76
CA ALA A 85 6.78 -7.95 -2.54
C ALA A 85 6.78 -7.18 -3.86
N ASP A 86 7.43 -7.72 -4.89
CA ASP A 86 7.47 -7.16 -6.24
C ASP A 86 6.04 -7.05 -6.81
N GLU A 87 5.30 -8.16 -6.80
CA GLU A 87 3.93 -8.26 -7.33
C GLU A 87 2.93 -7.36 -6.58
N ILE A 88 3.14 -7.17 -5.27
CA ILE A 88 2.36 -6.21 -4.47
C ILE A 88 2.71 -4.77 -4.88
N ALA A 89 3.98 -4.47 -5.15
CA ALA A 89 4.40 -3.14 -5.59
C ALA A 89 3.79 -2.79 -6.94
N ASP A 90 3.87 -3.70 -7.92
CA ASP A 90 3.32 -3.52 -9.26
C ASP A 90 1.79 -3.35 -9.20
N THR A 91 1.10 -4.21 -8.44
CA THR A 91 -0.34 -4.06 -8.20
C THR A 91 -0.68 -2.71 -7.56
N LYS A 92 0.09 -2.24 -6.57
CA LYS A 92 -0.15 -0.94 -5.92
C LYS A 92 -0.01 0.22 -6.89
N ILE A 93 1.04 0.22 -7.72
CA ILE A 93 1.25 1.22 -8.77
C ILE A 93 0.03 1.26 -9.70
N MET A 94 -0.43 0.09 -10.16
CA MET A 94 -1.59 0.03 -11.04
C MET A 94 -2.89 0.51 -10.36
N MET A 95 -3.10 0.22 -9.07
CA MET A 95 -4.25 0.75 -8.33
C MET A 95 -4.19 2.28 -8.24
N GLU A 96 -3.04 2.86 -7.90
CA GLU A 96 -2.86 4.32 -7.84
C GLU A 96 -3.04 4.99 -9.20
N GLN A 97 -2.57 4.33 -10.26
CA GLN A 97 -2.77 4.79 -11.63
C GLN A 97 -4.24 4.76 -12.03
N MET A 98 -4.99 3.71 -11.69
CA MET A 98 -6.44 3.67 -11.92
C MET A 98 -7.19 4.75 -11.12
N GLU A 99 -6.83 4.97 -9.85
CA GLU A 99 -7.40 6.05 -9.04
C GLU A 99 -7.17 7.43 -9.67
N THR A 100 -5.99 7.63 -10.26
CA THR A 100 -5.58 8.88 -10.91
C THR A 100 -6.29 9.08 -12.24
N ILE A 101 -6.25 8.09 -13.16
CA ILE A 101 -6.87 8.16 -14.49
C ILE A 101 -8.38 8.41 -14.38
N TYR A 102 -9.06 7.72 -13.45
CA TYR A 102 -10.50 7.90 -13.27
C TYR A 102 -10.88 9.05 -12.32
N GLY A 103 -9.91 9.72 -11.69
CA GLY A 103 -10.19 10.82 -10.76
C GLY A 103 -10.99 10.40 -9.52
N ILE A 104 -10.76 9.18 -9.00
CA ILE A 104 -11.57 8.58 -7.92
C ILE A 104 -10.82 8.42 -6.59
N LYS A 105 -9.61 8.99 -6.44
CA LYS A 105 -8.77 8.87 -5.24
C LYS A 105 -9.53 9.15 -3.93
N ASP A 106 -10.31 10.23 -3.87
CA ASP A 106 -11.11 10.58 -2.70
C ASP A 106 -12.21 9.57 -2.38
N LEU A 107 -12.83 9.00 -3.43
CA LEU A 107 -13.86 7.99 -3.27
C LEU A 107 -13.25 6.69 -2.75
N VAL A 108 -12.10 6.28 -3.28
CA VAL A 108 -11.38 5.09 -2.82
C VAL A 108 -10.92 5.26 -1.38
N ALA A 109 -10.38 6.43 -1.00
CA ALA A 109 -9.99 6.71 0.39
C ALA A 109 -11.17 6.59 1.37
N LYS A 110 -12.34 7.13 1.01
CA LYS A 110 -13.58 6.98 1.81
C LYS A 110 -13.99 5.51 1.94
N GLN A 111 -13.97 4.77 0.84
CA GLN A 111 -14.31 3.34 0.82
C GLN A 111 -13.31 2.50 1.63
N TYR A 112 -12.02 2.82 1.55
CA TYR A 112 -10.97 2.18 2.33
C TYR A 112 -11.21 2.36 3.83
N ALA A 113 -11.43 3.60 4.28
CA ALA A 113 -11.71 3.89 5.69
C ALA A 113 -12.92 3.11 6.22
N TYR A 114 -14.00 3.08 5.44
CA TYR A 114 -15.20 2.30 5.76
C TYR A 114 -14.92 0.79 5.88
N LYS A 115 -14.21 0.21 4.90
CA LYS A 115 -13.88 -1.22 4.88
C LYS A 115 -12.96 -1.63 6.03
N ILE A 116 -11.96 -0.81 6.37
CA ILE A 116 -11.09 -1.04 7.52
C ILE A 116 -11.87 -0.96 8.83
N GLY A 117 -12.81 -0.02 8.96
CA GLY A 117 -13.72 0.05 10.10
C GLY A 117 -14.50 -1.26 10.30
N ARG A 118 -15.09 -1.79 9.21
CA ARG A 118 -15.80 -3.09 9.24
C ARG A 118 -14.89 -4.25 9.63
N LEU A 119 -13.65 -4.27 9.14
CA LEU A 119 -12.70 -5.32 9.51
C LEU A 119 -12.38 -5.28 11.01
N LYS A 120 -12.10 -4.09 11.57
CA LYS A 120 -11.87 -3.90 13.01
C LYS A 120 -13.04 -4.41 13.85
N GLU A 121 -14.27 -4.10 13.45
CA GLU A 121 -15.47 -4.59 14.15
C GLU A 121 -15.59 -6.12 14.10
N ARG A 122 -15.29 -6.75 12.95
CA ARG A 122 -15.32 -8.21 12.80
C ARG A 122 -14.29 -8.89 13.71
N VAL A 123 -13.08 -8.36 13.76
CA VAL A 123 -12.01 -8.85 14.65
C VAL A 123 -12.44 -8.75 16.11
N LYS A 124 -12.88 -7.56 16.55
CA LYS A 124 -13.35 -7.34 17.93
C LYS A 124 -14.48 -8.29 18.33
N LYS A 125 -15.46 -8.51 17.44
CA LYS A 125 -16.56 -9.45 17.68
C LYS A 125 -16.08 -10.89 17.81
N HIS A 126 -15.05 -11.30 17.06
CA HIS A 126 -14.48 -12.63 17.16
C HIS A 126 -13.73 -12.82 18.48
N GLU A 127 -12.90 -11.84 18.88
CA GLU A 127 -12.16 -11.86 20.15
C GLU A 127 -13.10 -11.93 21.36
N GLN A 128 -14.19 -11.14 21.35
CA GLN A 128 -15.20 -11.17 22.43
C GLN A 128 -15.93 -12.51 22.56
N LYS A 129 -16.11 -13.25 21.45
CA LYS A 129 -16.73 -14.57 21.46
C LYS A 129 -15.82 -15.68 21.98
N GLN A 130 -14.50 -15.51 21.97
CA GLN A 130 -13.55 -16.49 22.50
C GLN A 130 -13.39 -16.39 24.03
N ILE A 131 -13.96 -15.35 24.65
CA ILE A 131 -13.86 -15.06 26.10
C ILE A 131 -15.12 -15.55 26.85
N LEU A 132 -16.17 -15.97 26.14
CA LEU A 132 -17.43 -16.52 26.66
C LEU A 132 -17.53 -18.02 26.38
#